data_AF-A0A838YT71-F1
#
_entry.id   AF-A0A838YT71-F1
#
_cell.length_a   1.000
_cell.length_b   1.000
_cell.length_c   1.000
_cell.angle_alpha   90.00
_cell.angle_beta   90.00
_cell.angle_gamma   90.00
#
_symmetry.space_group_name_H-M   'P 1'
#
loop_
_entity.id
_entity.type
_entity.pdbx_description
1 polymer ?
#
loop_
_entity_poly.entity_id
_entity_poly.type
_entity_poly.pdbx_seq_one_letter_code
_entity_poly.pdbx_strand_id
1 'polypeptide(L)' 'MKTNEEFKRNVYNAIENSHIKPEEIIEHDTAITFSIANDEKNPEYLKNLSNLLKAEKLRVKSSVSSQVQSISISIFKY' A
#
# COMPACT_ATOMS: atom_id res chain seq x y z
N MET A 1 -15.57 14.55 1.72
CA MET A 1 -14.12 14.30 1.60
C MET A 1 -13.81 13.14 2.53
N LYS A 2 -13.13 12.07 2.06
CA LYS A 2 -12.71 11.00 2.99
C LYS A 2 -11.72 11.61 3.98
N THR A 3 -11.94 11.40 5.26
CA THR A 3 -11.08 11.93 6.32
C THR A 3 -9.74 11.20 6.26
N ASN A 4 -8.63 11.83 6.63
CA ASN A 4 -7.30 11.20 6.64
C ASN A 4 -7.32 9.89 7.45
N GLU A 5 -8.06 9.86 8.55
CA GLU A 5 -8.27 8.67 9.38
C GLU A 5 -8.97 7.53 8.63
N GLU A 6 -9.97 7.81 7.81
CA GLU A 6 -10.63 6.79 6.99
C GLU A 6 -9.68 6.23 5.92
N PHE A 7 -8.88 7.10 5.30
CA PHE A 7 -7.85 6.68 4.35
C PHE A 7 -6.84 5.73 5.01
N LYS A 8 -6.29 6.12 6.16
CA LYS A 8 -5.35 5.29 6.91
C LYS A 8 -5.96 3.95 7.24
N ARG A 9 -7.16 3.94 7.83
CA ARG A 9 -7.89 2.71 8.18
C ARG A 9 -8.08 1.79 6.98
N ASN A 10 -8.44 2.35 5.82
CA ASN A 10 -8.66 1.55 4.62
C ASN A 10 -7.37 0.98 4.05
N VAL A 11 -6.25 1.72 4.11
CA VAL A 11 -4.93 1.22 3.72
C VAL A 11 -4.46 0.11 4.65
N TYR A 12 -4.54 0.30 5.97
CA TYR A 12 -4.16 -0.74 6.94
C TYR A 12 -4.98 -2.01 6.78
N ASN A 13 -6.31 -1.87 6.64
CA ASN A 13 -7.18 -3.01 6.34
C ASN A 13 -6.78 -3.71 5.04
N ALA A 14 -6.45 -2.96 3.99
CA ALA A 14 -6.03 -3.54 2.71
C ALA A 14 -4.70 -4.31 2.85
N ILE A 15 -3.76 -3.79 3.63
CA ILE A 15 -2.48 -4.47 3.92
C ILE A 15 -2.75 -5.77 4.68
N GLU A 16 -3.53 -5.74 5.75
CA GLU A 16 -3.86 -6.94 6.54
C GLU A 16 -4.57 -8.02 5.68
N ASN A 17 -5.55 -7.63 4.87
CA ASN A 17 -6.28 -8.55 3.99
C ASN A 17 -5.45 -9.03 2.78
N SER A 18 -4.34 -8.36 2.47
CA SER A 18 -3.45 -8.75 1.37
C SER A 18 -2.37 -9.76 1.78
N HIS A 19 -2.30 -10.15 3.06
CA HIS A 19 -1.25 -11.01 3.64
C HIS A 19 0.16 -10.46 3.49
N ILE A 20 0.30 -9.16 3.20
CA ILE A 20 1.58 -8.48 3.12
C ILE A 20 2.10 -8.23 4.54
N LYS A 21 3.36 -8.55 4.77
CA LYS A 21 4.08 -8.20 5.99
C LYS A 21 5.04 -7.05 5.69
N PRO A 22 4.64 -5.80 5.95
CA PRO A 22 5.55 -4.67 5.81
C PRO A 22 6.67 -4.76 6.85
N GLU A 23 7.91 -4.55 6.41
CA GLU A 23 9.08 -4.41 7.27
C GLU A 23 9.15 -3.02 7.88
N GLU A 24 8.73 -2.01 7.11
CA GLU A 24 8.71 -0.61 7.53
C GLU A 24 7.43 0.05 7.01
N ILE A 25 6.81 0.90 7.82
CA ILE A 25 5.66 1.73 7.44
C ILE A 25 5.98 3.18 7.82
N ILE A 26 5.89 4.07 6.86
CA ILE A 26 6.06 5.52 7.00
C ILE A 26 4.73 6.17 6.64
N GLU A 27 4.15 6.85 7.61
CA GLU A 27 2.95 7.65 7.40
C GLU A 27 3.32 9.08 7.03
N HIS A 28 2.65 9.61 6.01
CA HIS A 28 2.69 11.00 5.61
C HIS A 28 1.28 11.60 5.74
N ASP A 29 1.17 12.94 5.72
CA ASP A 29 -0.13 13.62 5.80
C ASP A 29 -1.15 13.15 4.75
N THR A 30 -0.68 12.72 3.57
CA THR A 30 -1.54 12.38 2.44
C THR A 30 -1.17 11.07 1.76
N ALA A 31 -0.25 10.31 2.35
CA ALA A 31 0.25 9.06 1.79
C ALA A 31 0.73 8.11 2.88
N ILE A 32 0.69 6.81 2.60
CA ILE A 32 1.33 5.78 3.40
C ILE A 32 2.33 5.09 2.49
N THR A 33 3.59 5.06 2.93
CA THR A 33 4.65 4.33 2.25
C THR A 33 5.04 3.15 3.12
N PHE A 34 5.17 1.96 2.55
CA PHE A 34 5.67 0.80 3.28
C PHE A 34 6.62 -0.02 2.43
N SER A 35 7.54 -0.71 3.08
CA SER A 35 8.57 -1.53 2.45
C SER A 35 8.35 -3.00 2.77
N ILE A 36 8.56 -3.88 1.79
CA ILE A 36 8.45 -5.33 1.92
C ILE A 36 9.71 -5.98 1.35
N ALA A 37 10.16 -7.07 1.96
CA ALA A 37 11.24 -7.89 1.42
C ALA A 37 10.83 -8.40 0.03
N ASN A 38 11.71 -8.36 -0.96
CA ASN A 38 11.41 -8.78 -2.34
C ASN A 38 11.37 -10.32 -2.46
N ASP A 39 10.20 -10.92 -2.21
CA ASP A 39 9.95 -12.36 -2.22
C ASP A 39 9.13 -12.79 -3.45
N GLU A 40 9.30 -14.04 -3.90
CA GLU A 40 8.59 -14.59 -5.08
C GLU A 40 7.07 -14.59 -4.94
N LYS A 41 6.52 -14.58 -3.71
CA LYS A 41 5.06 -14.56 -3.47
C LYS A 41 4.45 -13.15 -3.46
N ASN A 42 5.27 -12.10 -3.40
CA ASN A 42 4.80 -10.72 -3.34
C ASN A 42 3.93 -10.26 -4.51
N PRO A 43 4.17 -10.67 -5.77
CA PRO A 43 3.36 -10.22 -6.90
C PRO A 43 1.87 -10.53 -6.72
N GLU A 44 1.53 -11.69 -6.15
CA GLU A 44 0.14 -12.09 -5.89
C GLU A 44 -0.49 -11.25 -4.77
N TYR A 45 0.24 -11.04 -3.68
CA TYR A 45 -0.20 -10.21 -2.55
C TYR A 45 -0.41 -8.75 -2.98
N LEU A 46 0.48 -8.21 -3.80
CA LEU A 46 0.37 -6.85 -4.34
C LEU A 46 -0.77 -6.71 -5.34
N LYS A 47 -1.06 -7.76 -6.11
CA LYS A 47 -2.24 -7.78 -6.98
C LYS A 47 -3.52 -7.72 -6.16
N ASN A 48 -3.60 -8.46 -5.05
CA ASN A 48 -4.74 -8.41 -4.14
C ASN A 48 -4.88 -7.01 -3.50
N LEU A 49 -3.78 -6.47 -2.97
CA LEU A 49 -3.73 -5.10 -2.43
C LEU A 49 -4.21 -4.06 -3.46
N SER A 50 -3.71 -4.13 -4.69
CA SER A 50 -4.10 -3.22 -5.78
C SER A 50 -5.59 -3.27 -6.08
N ASN A 51 -6.22 -4.45 -6.02
CA ASN A 51 -7.66 -4.58 -6.23
C ASN A 51 -8.47 -3.93 -5.10
N LEU A 52 -8.07 -4.13 -3.84
CA LEU A 52 -8.70 -3.50 -2.68
C LEU A 52 -8.58 -1.97 -2.74
N LEU A 53 -7.40 -1.46 -3.12
CA LEU A 53 -7.14 -0.02 -3.22
C LEU A 53 -7.80 0.63 -4.45
N LYS A 54 -8.00 -0.12 -5.54
CA LYS A 54 -8.77 0.34 -6.72
C LYS A 54 -10.23 0.58 -6.38
N ALA A 55 -10.86 -0.28 -5.59
CA ALA A 55 -12.22 -0.05 -5.09
C ALA A 55 -12.32 1.27 -4.32
N GLU A 56 -11.27 1.56 -3.55
CA GLU A 56 -11.11 2.78 -2.77
C GLU A 56 -10.66 4.00 -3.57
N LYS A 57 -10.41 3.83 -4.88
CA LYS A 57 -10.06 4.90 -5.82
C LYS A 57 -8.74 5.61 -5.44
N LEU A 58 -7.81 4.87 -4.81
CA LEU A 58 -6.51 5.35 -4.34
C LEU A 58 -5.40 5.12 -5.38
N ARG A 59 -4.37 5.98 -5.37
CA ARG A 59 -3.21 5.83 -6.25
C ARG A 59 -2.14 5.02 -5.54
N VAL A 60 -1.59 4.02 -6.25
CA VAL A 60 -0.50 3.17 -5.78
C VAL A 60 0.70 3.37 -6.70
N LYS A 61 1.86 3.63 -6.10
CA LYS A 61 3.17 3.60 -6.76
C LYS A 61 4.01 2.53 -6.08
N SER A 62 4.71 1.72 -6.84
CA SER A 62 5.69 0.78 -6.31
C SER A 62 7.05 1.04 -6.95
N SER A 63 8.10 0.84 -6.19
CA SER A 63 9.49 0.91 -6.62
C SER A 63 10.19 -0.34 -6.10
N VAL A 64 10.86 -1.05 -6.99
CA VAL A 64 11.54 -2.32 -6.68
C VAL A 64 13.04 -2.06 -6.67
N SER A 65 13.70 -2.41 -5.57
CA SER A 65 15.15 -2.52 -5.48
C SER A 65 15.54 -4.00 -5.34
N SER A 66 16.84 -4.31 -5.43
CA SER A 66 17.34 -5.68 -5.46
C SER A 66 16.93 -6.55 -4.27
N GLN A 67 16.60 -5.95 -3.12
CA GLN A 67 16.26 -6.68 -1.88
C GLN A 67 14.92 -6.24 -1.29
N VAL A 68 14.48 -5.01 -1.56
CA VAL A 68 13.30 -4.41 -0.93
C VAL A 68 12.42 -3.78 -1.99
N GLN A 69 11.11 -3.96 -1.83
CA GLN A 69 10.10 -3.29 -2.62
C GLN A 69 9.37 -2.26 -1.76
N SER A 70 9.43 -1.00 -2.18
CA SER A 70 8.73 0.11 -1.49
C SER A 70 7.46 0.45 -2.25
N ILE A 71 6.36 0.56 -1.52
CA ILE A 71 5.02 0.84 -2.04
C ILE A 71 4.51 2.10 -1.36
N SER A 72 4.13 3.10 -2.16
CA SER A 72 3.55 4.35 -1.70
C SER A 72 2.10 4.47 -2.19
N ILE A 73 1.18 4.67 -1.25
CA ILE A 73 -0.25 4.81 -1.49
C ILE A 73 -0.65 6.23 -1.13
N SER A 74 -1.32 6.97 -2.02
CA SER A 74 -1.72 8.36 -1.78
C SER A 74 -3.21 8.59 -1.93
N ILE A 75 -3.78 9.49 -1.11
CA ILE A 75 -5.19 9.88 -1.14
C ILE A 75 -5.55 10.78 -2.34
N PHE A 76 -4.58 11.42 -2.97
CA PHE A 76 -4.81 12.29 -4.12
C PHE A 76 -5.03 11.51 -5.43
N LYS A 77 -6.14 11.81 -6.10
CA LYS A 77 -6.38 11.49 -7.51
C LYS A 77 -5.79 12.58 -8.39
N TYR A 78 -5.20 12.19 -9.51
CA TYR A 78 -5.16 13.06 -10.68
C TYR A 78 -6.44 12.83 -11.47
#